data_AF-A0AA38ZRM3-F1
#
_entry.id   AF-A0AA38ZRM3-F1
#
_cell.length_a   1.000
_cell.length_b   1.000
_cell.length_c   1.000
_cell.angle_alpha   90.00
_cell.angle_beta   90.00
_cell.angle_gamma   90.00
#
_symmetry.space_group_name_H-M   'P 1'
#
loop_
_entity.id
_entity.type
_entity.pdbx_description
1 polymer ?
#
loop_
_entity_poly.entity_id
_entity_poly.type
_entity_poly.pdbx_seq_one_letter_code
_entity_poly.pdbx_strand_id
1 'polypeptide(L)' 'MPLSQSFQKLMEGGLLTPLAPKLIPQPVPPRFRLDLHISYHQGPGHDTDHCNALRHATQDLID' A
#
# COMPACT_ATOMS: atom_id res chain seq x y z
N MET A 1 -16.12 -1.23 2.81
CA MET A 1 -15.48 -0.02 2.26
C MET A 1 -14.14 -0.45 1.69
N PRO A 2 -13.81 -0.16 0.41
CA PRO A 2 -12.53 -0.56 -0.17
C PRO A 2 -11.37 0.14 0.56
N LEU A 3 -10.25 -0.58 0.71
CA LEU A 3 -9.10 -0.12 1.50
C LEU A 3 -8.46 1.12 0.87
N SER A 4 -8.47 1.18 -0.46
CA SER A 4 -8.10 2.33 -1.27
C SER A 4 -8.83 3.62 -0.87
N GLN A 5 -10.13 3.54 -0.58
CA GLN A 5 -10.93 4.69 -0.18
C GLN A 5 -10.61 5.15 1.25
N SER A 6 -10.35 4.22 2.16
CA SER A 6 -9.89 4.53 3.52
C SER A 6 -8.51 5.16 3.50
N PHE A 7 -7.59 4.62 2.69
CA PHE A 7 -6.25 5.14 2.51
C PHE A 7 -6.24 6.57 1.98
N GLN A 8 -7.06 6.87 0.98
CA GLN A 8 -7.17 8.23 0.44
C GLN A 8 -7.62 9.23 1.52
N LYS A 9 -8.61 8.89 2.34
CA LYS A 9 -9.07 9.76 3.43
C LYS A 9 -8.00 9.99 4.51
N LEU A 10 -7.20 8.97 4.82
CA LEU A 10 -6.10 9.07 5.78
C LEU A 10 -4.94 9.93 5.25
N MET A 11 -4.65 9.84 3.95
CA MET A 11 -3.72 10.71 3.24
C MET A 11 -4.19 12.16 3.22
N GLU A 12 -5.48 12.41 2.90
CA GLU A 12 -6.09 13.75 2.92
C GLU A 12 -6.10 14.36 4.33
N GLY A 13 -6.27 13.53 5.36
CA GLY A 13 -6.17 13.94 6.75
C GLY A 13 -4.74 14.09 7.28
N GLY A 14 -3.71 13.80 6.48
CA GLY A 14 -2.30 13.87 6.88
C GLY A 14 -1.88 12.82 7.91
N LEU A 15 -2.73 11.82 8.16
CA LEU A 15 -2.50 10.75 9.13
C LEU A 15 -1.60 9.64 8.57
N LEU A 16 -1.59 9.49 7.25
CA LEU A 16 -0.67 8.61 6.53
C LEU A 16 0.08 9.41 5.46
N THR A 17 1.35 9.08 5.29
CA THR A 17 2.16 9.53 4.16
C THR A 17 2.56 8.33 3.31
N PRO A 18 2.71 8.49 1.98
CA PRO A 18 3.22 7.42 1.14
C PRO A 18 4.63 7.04 1.59
N LEU A 19 4.92 5.75 1.68
CA LEU A 19 6.27 5.29 1.94
C LEU A 19 7.17 5.58 0.72
N ALA A 20 8.46 5.73 0.99
CA ALA A 20 9.46 5.79 -0.07
C ALA A 20 9.34 4.56 -0.97
N PRO A 21 9.58 4.70 -2.30
CA PRO A 21 9.56 3.59 -3.23
C PRO A 21 10.37 2.40 -2.72
N LYS A 22 9.70 1.27 -2.49
CA LYS A 22 10.38 0.07 -2.03
C LYS A 22 11.06 -0.60 -3.22
N LEU A 23 12.36 -0.91 -3.08
CA LEU A 23 13.10 -1.68 -4.06
C LEU A 23 12.41 -3.03 -4.31
N ILE A 24 12.37 -3.43 -5.58
CA ILE A 24 11.82 -4.72 -5.99
C ILE A 24 12.71 -5.83 -5.41
N PRO A 25 12.16 -6.79 -4.65
CA PRO A 25 12.94 -7.90 -4.11
C PRO A 25 13.51 -8.77 -5.23
N GLN A 26 14.78 -9.19 -5.08
CA GLN A 26 15.45 -10.11 -6.00
C GLN A 26 15.83 -11.42 -5.26
N PRO A 27 15.41 -12.60 -5.77
CA PRO A 27 14.61 -12.81 -6.98
C PRO A 27 13.14 -12.38 -6.82
N VAL A 28 12.51 -12.01 -7.94
CA VAL A 28 11.12 -11.51 -7.95
C VAL A 28 10.16 -12.64 -7.56
N PRO A 29 9.31 -12.47 -6.52
CA PRO A 29 8.35 -13.49 -6.14
C PRO A 29 7.32 -13.78 -7.25
N PRO A 30 6.83 -15.03 -7.39
CA PRO A 30 5.87 -15.41 -8.46
C PRO A 30 4.56 -14.63 -8.46
N ARG A 31 4.20 -14.02 -7.32
CA ARG A 31 2.98 -13.23 -7.15
C ARG A 31 3.21 -11.73 -7.28
N PHE A 32 4.44 -11.30 -7.57
CA PHE A 32 4.78 -9.90 -7.73
C PHE A 32 4.33 -9.43 -9.12
N ARG A 33 3.44 -8.44 -9.16
CA ARG A 33 2.87 -7.92 -10.40
C ARG A 33 3.49 -6.58 -10.75
N LEU A 34 4.38 -6.60 -11.74
CA LEU A 34 5.12 -5.41 -12.18
C LEU A 34 4.22 -4.40 -12.91
N ASP A 35 3.05 -4.84 -13.37
CA ASP A 35 2.03 -4.06 -14.08
C ASP A 35 1.10 -3.28 -13.14
N LEU A 36 1.10 -3.59 -11.84
CA LEU A 36 0.21 -2.95 -10.85
C LEU A 36 0.97 -1.92 -10.01
N HIS A 37 0.40 -0.73 -9.85
CA HIS A 37 0.97 0.36 -9.04
C HIS A 37 0.30 0.44 -7.66
N ILE A 38 1.09 0.37 -6.58
CA ILE A 38 0.60 0.65 -5.21
C ILE A 38 0.86 2.12 -4.87
N SER A 39 -0.20 2.88 -4.57
CA SER A 39 -0.09 4.28 -4.13
C SER A 39 0.62 4.44 -2.78
N TYR A 40 0.52 3.45 -1.88
CA TYR A 40 1.18 3.45 -0.56
C TYR A 40 2.70 3.23 -0.59
N HIS A 41 3.22 2.45 -1.54
CA HIS A 41 4.63 2.11 -1.70
C HIS A 41 5.25 2.77 -2.93
N GLN A 42 4.49 3.57 -3.69
CA GLN A 42 4.93 4.30 -4.88
C GLN A 42 5.73 3.43 -5.87
N GLY A 43 5.30 2.19 -6.09
CA GLY A 43 6.05 1.22 -6.88
C GLY A 43 5.23 0.03 -7.38
N PRO A 44 5.80 -0.76 -8.30
CA PRO A 44 5.17 -1.97 -8.83
C PRO A 44 4.97 -3.01 -7.72
N GLY A 45 3.83 -3.71 -7.71
CA GLY A 45 3.51 -4.63 -6.61
C GLY A 45 2.18 -5.36 -6.72
N HIS A 46 1.40 -5.39 -5.64
CA HIS A 46 0.04 -5.96 -5.63
C HIS A 46 -0.99 -4.84 -5.78
N ASP A 47 -2.28 -5.13 -5.70
CA ASP A 47 -3.31 -4.08 -5.64
C ASP A 47 -3.40 -3.48 -4.23
N THR A 48 -3.78 -2.21 -4.10
CA THR A 48 -3.85 -1.47 -2.82
C THR A 48 -4.79 -2.15 -1.84
N ASP A 49 -5.89 -2.73 -2.34
CA ASP A 49 -6.85 -3.48 -1.50
C ASP A 49 -6.28 -4.80 -0.97
N HIS A 50 -5.23 -5.33 -1.60
CA HIS A 50 -4.52 -6.54 -1.17
C HIS A 50 -3.25 -6.23 -0.36
N CYS A 51 -3.02 -4.97 -0.01
CA CYS A 51 -1.82 -4.57 0.72
C CYS A 51 -1.92 -4.86 2.21
N ASN A 52 -1.33 -5.99 2.63
CA ASN A 52 -1.28 -6.37 4.05
C ASN A 52 -0.59 -5.30 4.92
N ALA A 53 0.48 -4.67 4.43
CA ALA A 53 1.16 -3.60 5.18
C ALA A 53 0.23 -2.40 5.44
N LEU A 54 -0.56 -2.00 4.44
CA LEU A 54 -1.54 -0.93 4.56
C LEU A 54 -2.72 -1.31 5.46
N ARG A 55 -3.17 -2.57 5.39
CA ARG A 55 -4.21 -3.10 6.30
C ARG A 55 -3.77 -3.01 7.75
N HIS A 56 -2.53 -3.42 8.05
CA HIS A 56 -1.98 -3.30 9.40
C HIS A 56 -1.86 -1.85 9.85
N ALA A 57 -1.26 -0.96 9.04
CA ALA A 57 -1.13 0.46 9.38
C ALA A 57 -2.49 1.15 9.60
N THR A 58 -3.53 0.77 8.85
CA THR A 58 -4.88 1.30 9.04
C THR A 58 -5.51 0.77 10.33
N GLN A 59 -5.25 -0.49 10.70
CA GLN A 59 -5.77 -1.10 11.93
C GLN A 59 -5.13 -0.48 13.17
N ASP A 60 -3.82 -0.22 13.14
CA ASP A 60 -3.06 0.44 14.23
C ASP A 60 -3.54 1.87 14.50
N LEU A 61 -4.24 2.51 13.54
CA LEU A 61 -4.82 3.85 13.71
C LEU A 61 -6.25 3.83 14.28
N ILE A 62 -6.89 2.66 14.36
CA ILE A 62 -8.27 2.50 14.82
C ILE A 62 -8.32 1.96 16.27
N ASP A 63 -7.29 1.27 16.73
CA ASP A 63 -7.08 0.93 18.16
C ASP A 63 -6.74 2.17 19.01
#